data_AF-A0A6G5NK08-F1
#
_entry.id   AF-A0A6G5NK08-F1
#
_cell.length_a   1.000
_cell.length_b   1.000
_cell.length_c   1.000
_cell.angle_alpha   90.00
_cell.angle_beta   90.00
_cell.angle_gamma   90.00
#
_symmetry.space_group_name_H-M   'P 1'
#
loop_
_entity.id
_entity.type
_entity.pdbx_description
1 polymer ?
#
loop_
_entity_poly.entity_id
_entity_poly.type
_entity_poly.pdbx_seq_one_letter_code
_entity_poly.pdbx_strand_id
1 'polypeptide(L)'
;MGKSHWRLKFIAKSTMSKIIKESIGVKIKKKNSIIMNKSSTIPSSLTDNIFFIHKGKKYRELKLLDFHVGFKFGEFILTRKPHVYPKKSKKKSKSFRR
;
A
#
# COMPACT_ATOMS: atom_id res chain seq x y z
N MET A 1 16.50 -4.63 3.71
CA MET A 1 17.01 -5.16 4.99
C MET A 1 16.01 -4.85 6.09
N GLY A 2 15.73 -5.83 6.97
CA GLY A 2 14.79 -5.66 8.08
C GLY A 2 15.46 -5.16 9.36
N LYS A 3 14.67 -5.01 10.43
CA LYS A 3 15.19 -4.83 11.79
C LYS A 3 15.73 -6.16 12.34
N SER A 4 16.65 -6.08 13.30
CA SER A 4 17.09 -7.25 14.09
C SER A 4 15.90 -7.97 14.73
N HIS A 5 15.95 -9.30 14.81
CA HIS A 5 14.81 -10.12 15.23
C HIS A 5 14.30 -9.82 16.65
N TRP A 6 15.21 -9.52 17.59
CA TRP A 6 14.85 -9.13 18.96
C TRP A 6 14.00 -7.86 19.04
N ARG A 7 14.03 -7.00 18.00
CA ARG A 7 13.16 -5.83 17.90
C ARG A 7 11.83 -6.24 17.28
N LEU A 8 10.82 -6.40 18.12
CA LEU A 8 9.46 -6.78 17.70
C LEU A 8 8.93 -5.96 16.52
N LYS A 9 8.11 -6.62 15.70
CA LYS A 9 7.43 -6.01 14.56
C LYS A 9 6.45 -4.95 15.05
N PHE A 10 6.44 -3.81 14.37
CA PHE A 10 5.60 -2.69 14.78
C PHE A 10 4.17 -2.89 14.27
N ILE A 11 3.19 -2.74 15.17
CA ILE A 11 1.75 -2.73 14.84
C ILE A 11 1.16 -1.44 15.37
N ALA A 12 0.54 -0.65 14.51
CA ALA A 12 -0.10 0.61 14.88
C ALA A 12 -1.37 0.39 15.72
N LYS A 13 -1.73 1.36 16.57
CA LYS A 13 -2.99 1.35 17.34
C LYS A 13 -4.22 1.09 16.46
N SER A 14 -4.24 1.67 15.26
CA SER A 14 -5.35 1.54 14.30
C SER A 14 -5.42 0.18 13.60
N THR A 15 -4.32 -0.57 13.51
CA THR A 15 -4.33 -1.95 13.03
C THR A 15 -4.65 -2.90 14.16
N MET A 16 -4.16 -2.62 15.38
CA MET A 16 -4.48 -3.42 16.57
C MET A 16 -5.98 -3.43 16.88
N SER A 17 -6.64 -2.27 16.77
CA SER A 17 -8.10 -2.20 16.95
C SER A 17 -8.89 -2.97 15.88
N LYS A 18 -8.31 -3.25 14.72
CA LYS A 18 -8.93 -4.10 13.69
C LYS A 18 -8.76 -5.58 14.02
N ILE A 19 -7.58 -5.98 14.50
CA ILE A 19 -7.30 -7.35 14.99
C ILE A 19 -8.32 -7.73 16.08
N ILE A 20 -8.55 -6.83 17.04
CA ILE A 20 -9.52 -7.07 18.13
C ILE A 20 -10.96 -7.20 17.59
N LYS A 21 -11.34 -6.37 16.61
CA LYS A 21 -12.69 -6.45 16.01
C LYS A 21 -12.88 -7.75 15.24
N GLU A 22 -11.85 -8.18 14.54
CA GLU A 22 -11.83 -9.46 13.83
C GLU A 22 -11.90 -10.64 14.79
N SER A 23 -11.19 -10.62 15.92
CA SER A 23 -11.28 -11.69 16.92
C SER A 23 -12.67 -11.82 17.56
N ILE A 24 -13.44 -10.73 17.58
CA ILE A 24 -14.84 -10.71 18.02
C ILE A 24 -15.79 -11.22 16.91
N GLY A 25 -15.31 -11.37 15.67
CA GLY A 25 -16.11 -11.78 14.50
C GLY A 25 -16.81 -10.62 13.78
N VAL A 26 -16.44 -9.36 14.07
CA VAL A 26 -17.00 -8.19 13.41
C VAL A 26 -16.42 -8.06 12.00
N LYS A 27 -17.27 -8.28 10.98
CA LYS A 27 -16.87 -8.13 9.58
C LYS A 27 -16.34 -6.74 9.26
N ILE A 28 -15.29 -6.68 8.46
CA ILE A 28 -14.63 -5.42 8.09
C ILE A 28 -15.48 -4.67 7.05
N LYS A 29 -16.11 -3.57 7.46
CA LYS A 29 -16.82 -2.64 6.56
C LYS A 29 -15.84 -1.75 5.79
N LYS A 30 -16.30 -1.14 4.69
CA LYS A 30 -15.50 -0.25 3.81
C LYS A 30 -14.75 0.88 4.53
N LYS A 31 -15.34 1.48 5.57
CA LYS A 31 -14.66 2.52 6.39
C LYS A 31 -13.56 1.91 7.27
N ASN A 32 -13.79 0.70 7.78
CA ASN A 32 -12.87 -0.01 8.66
C ASN A 32 -11.75 -0.70 7.88
N SER A 33 -11.88 -0.94 6.58
CA SER A 33 -10.82 -1.49 5.74
C SER A 33 -9.78 -0.45 5.30
N ILE A 34 -9.89 0.81 5.73
CA ILE A 34 -8.93 1.85 5.38
C ILE A 34 -7.67 1.74 6.25
N ILE A 35 -6.50 1.76 5.60
CA ILE A 35 -5.17 1.76 6.22
C ILE A 35 -4.44 3.06 5.91
N MET A 36 -4.17 3.84 6.97
CA MET A 36 -3.41 5.08 6.89
C MET A 36 -1.94 4.88 7.22
N ASN A 37 -1.66 4.11 8.29
CA ASN A 37 -0.30 3.90 8.76
C ASN A 37 0.39 2.77 7.97
N LYS A 38 1.19 3.17 6.99
CA LYS A 38 1.92 2.29 6.07
C LYS A 38 3.10 1.54 6.72
N SER A 39 3.59 1.98 7.88
CA SER A 39 4.73 1.34 8.55
C SER A 39 4.32 0.14 9.40
N SER A 40 3.01 -0.02 9.64
CA SER A 40 2.46 -1.17 10.36
C SER A 40 2.72 -2.47 9.60
N THR A 41 3.07 -3.50 10.35
CA THR A 41 3.26 -4.85 9.81
C THR A 41 1.92 -5.55 9.62
N ILE A 42 1.82 -6.37 8.58
CA ILE A 42 0.62 -7.13 8.25
C ILE A 42 0.54 -8.32 9.22
N PRO A 43 -0.50 -8.37 10.09
CA PRO A 43 -0.72 -9.50 10.98
C PRO A 43 -1.34 -10.67 10.22
N SER A 44 -1.12 -11.89 10.71
CA SER A 44 -1.73 -13.12 10.17
C SER A 44 -3.24 -13.20 10.41
N SER A 45 -3.79 -12.48 11.39
CA SER A 45 -5.23 -12.54 11.68
C SER A 45 -6.06 -11.96 10.54
N LEU A 46 -5.55 -10.89 9.90
CA LEU A 46 -6.28 -10.11 8.90
C LEU A 46 -6.23 -10.71 7.48
N THR A 47 -5.82 -11.97 7.34
CA THR A 47 -5.79 -12.67 6.04
C THR A 47 -7.20 -12.79 5.45
N ASP A 48 -7.28 -13.01 4.14
CA ASP A 48 -8.51 -13.07 3.33
C ASP A 48 -9.40 -11.82 3.27
N ASN A 49 -9.08 -10.79 4.04
CA ASN A 49 -9.75 -9.50 3.99
C ASN A 49 -9.19 -8.56 2.92
N ILE A 50 -10.04 -7.63 2.47
CA ILE A 50 -9.68 -6.58 1.52
C ILE A 50 -9.44 -5.26 2.26
N PHE A 51 -8.29 -4.63 2.02
CA PHE A 51 -7.90 -3.34 2.61
C PHE A 51 -7.65 -2.27 1.55
N PHE A 52 -7.99 -1.03 1.90
CA PHE A 52 -7.74 0.17 1.11
C PHE A 52 -6.60 0.99 1.73
N ILE A 53 -5.41 0.91 1.14
CA ILE A 53 -4.19 1.56 1.63
C ILE A 53 -4.07 2.96 1.02
N HIS A 54 -3.85 3.98 1.85
CA HIS A 54 -3.74 5.37 1.40
C HIS A 54 -2.38 5.71 0.75
N LYS A 55 -2.40 6.17 -0.51
CA LYS A 55 -1.21 6.65 -1.29
C LYS A 55 -1.15 8.16 -1.52
N GLY A 56 -1.77 8.97 -0.66
CA GLY A 56 -1.67 10.44 -0.73
C GLY A 56 -2.96 11.11 -1.17
N LYS A 57 -3.43 10.86 -2.41
CA LYS A 57 -4.73 11.38 -2.90
C LYS A 57 -5.79 10.28 -3.11
N LYS A 58 -5.35 9.05 -3.35
CA LYS A 58 -6.21 7.91 -3.66
C LYS A 58 -5.87 6.74 -2.73
N TYR A 59 -6.70 5.71 -2.79
CA TYR A 59 -6.45 4.43 -2.14
C TYR A 59 -5.99 3.39 -3.16
N ARG A 60 -5.22 2.41 -2.70
CA ARG A 60 -4.94 1.17 -3.43
C ARG A 60 -5.65 0.04 -2.70
N GLU A 61 -6.38 -0.77 -3.44
CA GLU A 61 -7.00 -1.99 -2.93
C GLU A 61 -5.97 -3.13 -2.90
N LEU A 62 -5.98 -3.91 -1.83
CA LEU A 62 -5.15 -5.09 -1.63
C LEU A 62 -5.95 -6.15 -0.87
N LYS A 63 -6.11 -7.34 -1.44
CA LYS A 63 -6.56 -8.52 -0.72
C LYS A 63 -5.35 -9.16 -0.02
N LEU A 64 -5.45 -9.38 1.28
CA LEU A 64 -4.38 -10.03 2.04
C LEU A 64 -4.44 -11.55 1.86
N LEU A 65 -3.28 -12.14 1.62
CA LEU A 65 -3.04 -13.59 1.55
C LEU A 65 -1.90 -13.92 2.51
N ASP A 66 -1.71 -15.20 2.84
CA ASP A 66 -0.70 -15.66 3.80
C ASP A 66 0.72 -15.21 3.45
N PHE A 67 1.06 -15.16 2.16
CA PHE A 67 2.37 -14.68 1.69
C PHE A 67 2.66 -13.20 1.99
N HIS A 68 1.63 -12.40 2.30
CA HIS A 68 1.79 -10.99 2.65
C HIS A 68 2.11 -10.79 4.14
N VAL A 69 1.96 -11.82 4.97
CA VAL A 69 2.11 -11.72 6.42
C VAL A 69 3.57 -11.37 6.76
N GLY A 70 3.73 -10.41 7.67
CA GLY A 70 5.04 -9.97 8.14
C GLY A 70 5.69 -8.86 7.32
N PHE A 71 5.19 -8.56 6.11
CA PHE A 71 5.56 -7.37 5.33
C PHE A 71 4.85 -6.12 5.86
N LYS A 72 5.22 -4.94 5.34
CA LYS A 72 4.57 -3.67 5.67
C LYS A 72 3.54 -3.31 4.60
N PHE A 73 2.43 -2.69 5.01
CA PHE A 73 1.43 -2.18 4.06
C PHE A 73 2.03 -1.22 3.02
N GLY A 74 3.04 -0.44 3.41
CA GLY A 74 3.74 0.50 2.54
C GLY A 74 4.58 -0.13 1.43
N GLU A 75 4.92 -1.42 1.50
CA GLU A 75 5.73 -2.09 0.47
C GLU A 75 4.87 -2.42 -0.76
N PHE A 76 3.59 -2.68 -0.55
CA PHE A 76 2.63 -2.95 -1.60
C PHE A 76 2.01 -1.66 -2.15
N ILE A 77 2.68 -0.51 -2.13
CA ILE A 77 2.10 0.71 -2.70
C ILE A 77 3.13 1.61 -3.37
N LEU A 78 2.84 1.99 -4.61
CA LEU A 78 3.61 3.00 -5.32
C LEU A 78 3.04 4.38 -5.00
N THR A 79 3.87 5.23 -4.40
CA THR A 79 3.52 6.61 -4.02
C THR A 79 3.88 7.62 -5.11
N ARG A 80 5.00 7.43 -5.80
CA ARG A 80 5.46 8.30 -6.89
C ARG A 80 5.22 7.65 -8.24
N LYS A 81 4.80 8.44 -9.23
CA LYS A 81 4.75 8.00 -10.63
C LYS A 81 6.20 7.85 -11.13
N PRO A 82 6.55 6.74 -11.83
CA PRO A 82 7.88 6.60 -12.40
C PRO A 82 8.16 7.71 -13.42
N HIS A 83 9.39 8.21 -13.41
CA HIS A 83 9.84 9.19 -14.39
C HIS A 83 10.16 8.48 -15.70
N VAL A 84 9.61 8.97 -16.82
CA VAL A 84 9.87 8.46 -18.17
C VAL A 84 10.44 9.61 -18.97
N TYR A 85 11.69 9.49 -19.41
CA TYR A 85 12.32 10.51 -20.25
C TYR A 85 11.70 10.45 -21.66
N PRO A 86 11.03 11.50 -22.13
CA PRO A 86 10.41 11.47 -23.45
C PRO A 86 11.48 11.53 -24.54
N LYS A 87 11.31 10.73 -25.59
CA LYS A 87 12.14 10.87 -26.80
C LYS A 87 11.83 12.22 -27.45
N LYS A 88 12.85 13.07 -27.63
CA LYS A 88 12.72 14.35 -28.35
C LYS A 88 12.25 14.08 -29.78
N SER A 89 11.11 14.65 -30.18
CA SER A 89 10.66 14.60 -31.57
C SER A 89 11.58 15.47 -32.43
N LYS A 90 12.02 14.96 -33.58
CA LYS A 90 12.68 15.80 -34.60
C LYS A 90 11.62 16.79 -35.08
N LYS A 91 11.83 18.10 -34.83
CA LYS A 91 11.00 19.14 -35.44
C LYS A 91 11.01 18.92 -36.96
N LYS A 92 9.85 18.77 -37.59
CA LYS A 92 9.75 18.88 -39.06
C LYS A 92 10.28 20.26 -39.42
N SER A 93 11.42 20.33 -40.12
CA SER A 93 11.87 21.56 -40.76
C SER A 93 10.70 22.05 -41.61
N LYS A 94 10.14 23.22 -41.28
CA LYS A 94 9.20 23.90 -42.19
C LYS A 94 9.98 24.08 -43.48
N SER A 95 9.59 23.39 -44.56
CA SER A 95 10.13 23.70 -45.88
C SER A 95 9.73 25.14 -46.17
N PHE A 96 10.69 26.05 -46.17
CA PHE A 96 10.49 27.42 -46.61
C PHE A 96 10.17 27.32 -48.11
N ARG A 97 8.89 27.35 -48.50
CA ARG A 97 8.51 27.48 -49.90
C ARG A 97 8.80 28.93 -50.29
N ARG A 98 9.73 29.06 -51.24
CA ARG A 98 10.11 30.31 -51.92
C ARG A 98 9.02 30.74 -52.87
#